data_AF-A0A832T245-F1
#
_entry.id   AF-A0A832T245-F1
#
_cell.length_a   1.000
_cell.length_b   1.000
_cell.length_c   1.000
_cell.angle_alpha   90.00
_cell.angle_beta   90.00
_cell.angle_gamma   90.00
#
_symmetry.space_group_name_H-M   'P 1'
#
loop_
_entity.id
_entity.type
_entity.pdbx_description
1 polymer ?
#
loop_
_entity_poly.entity_id
_entity_poly.type
_entity_poly.pdbx_seq_one_letter_code
_entity_poly.pdbx_strand_id
1 'polypeptide(L)'
;MATHRWNLSKTLLSITSSPGVRAITITAGDRILASHLYAKSSYAAVVTRERECVITSEELKKATWLLSRLMDRVGSAVKSRYYTYTGPLEISTEGVIFKPYVTPTSTAEIIFTGKFARVKAGDFKKKYRTSIEIGEVLRRHVQLLENC
;
A
#
# COMPACT_ATOMS: atom_id res chain seq x y z
N MET A 1 28.63 2.08 13.41
CA MET A 1 27.47 2.36 12.54
C MET A 1 26.27 1.65 13.11
N ALA A 2 25.38 2.38 13.79
CA ALA A 2 24.19 1.79 14.40
C ALA A 2 23.20 1.39 13.29
N THR A 3 22.96 0.10 13.15
CA THR A 3 21.85 -0.43 12.36
C THR A 3 20.56 0.00 13.04
N HIS A 4 19.90 1.02 12.48
CA HIS A 4 18.55 1.40 12.89
C HIS A 4 17.63 0.20 12.61
N ARG A 5 17.43 -0.65 13.63
CA ARG A 5 16.42 -1.72 13.60
C ARG A 5 15.09 -1.00 13.55
N TRP A 6 14.52 -0.91 12.35
CA TRP A 6 13.15 -0.46 12.17
C TRP A 6 12.27 -1.30 13.09
N ASN A 7 11.49 -0.62 13.94
CA ASN A 7 10.33 -1.25 14.52
C ASN A 7 9.25 -1.27 13.42
N LEU A 8 9.45 -2.10 12.40
CA LEU A 8 8.51 -2.35 11.28
C LEU A 8 7.13 -2.81 11.77
N SER A 9 6.99 -3.09 13.07
CA SER A 9 5.73 -3.44 13.73
C SER A 9 4.66 -2.34 13.70
N LYS A 10 4.96 -1.10 13.24
CA LYS A 10 4.01 0.02 13.24
C LYS A 10 3.72 0.67 11.88
N THR A 11 4.30 0.18 10.77
CA THR A 11 3.99 0.76 9.45
C THR A 11 2.63 0.26 8.97
N LEU A 12 1.75 1.17 8.59
CA LEU A 12 0.44 0.86 8.03
C LEU A 12 0.39 1.25 6.56
N LEU A 13 -0.28 0.42 5.77
CA LEU A 13 -0.71 0.76 4.42
C LEU A 13 -2.24 0.81 4.41
N SER A 14 -2.79 1.89 3.88
CA SER A 14 -4.20 2.00 3.53
C SER A 14 -4.31 2.07 2.02
N ILE A 15 -5.22 1.30 1.44
CA ILE A 15 -5.52 1.33 0.00
C ILE A 15 -7.00 1.67 -0.16
N THR A 16 -7.29 2.81 -0.78
CA THR A 16 -8.65 3.20 -1.14
C THR A 16 -8.94 2.79 -2.57
N SER A 17 -10.01 2.01 -2.74
CA SER A 17 -10.58 1.62 -4.02
C SER A 17 -12.06 1.98 -4.06
N SER A 18 -12.33 3.24 -4.40
CA SER A 18 -13.68 3.80 -4.48
C SER A 18 -13.96 4.32 -5.90
N PRO A 19 -15.23 4.35 -6.34
CA PRO A 19 -15.61 5.13 -7.52
C PRO A 19 -15.16 6.59 -7.36
N GLY A 20 -14.32 7.05 -8.29
CA GLY A 20 -13.83 8.45 -8.31
C GLY A 20 -12.54 8.72 -7.52
N VAL A 21 -12.13 7.84 -6.60
CA VAL A 21 -10.89 7.98 -5.83
C VAL A 21 -10.15 6.65 -5.71
N ARG A 22 -8.91 6.63 -6.20
CA ARG A 22 -7.97 5.53 -5.98
C ARG A 22 -6.77 6.09 -5.23
N ALA A 23 -6.47 5.56 -4.05
CA ALA A 23 -5.40 6.11 -3.23
C ALA A 23 -4.63 5.04 -2.49
N ILE A 24 -3.39 5.38 -2.13
CA ILE A 24 -2.66 4.68 -1.08
C ILE A 24 -2.16 5.70 -0.06
N THR A 25 -2.12 5.25 1.19
CA THR A 25 -1.54 5.99 2.29
C THR A 25 -0.59 5.08 3.05
N ILE A 26 0.67 5.48 3.21
CA ILE A 26 1.63 4.79 4.07
C ILE A 26 1.82 5.65 5.31
N THR A 27 1.59 5.07 6.49
CA THR A 27 1.80 5.74 7.77
C THR A 27 2.92 5.05 8.53
N ALA A 28 3.95 5.81 8.92
CA ALA A 28 5.03 5.33 9.77
C ALA A 28 5.38 6.41 10.79
N GLY A 29 5.05 6.15 12.07
CA GLY A 29 5.22 7.16 13.12
C GLY A 29 4.35 8.39 12.89
N ASP A 30 4.97 9.57 12.85
CA ASP A 30 4.37 10.88 12.61
C ASP A 30 4.36 11.29 11.13
N ARG A 31 4.74 10.37 10.24
CA ARG A 31 4.92 10.64 8.80
C ARG A 31 3.90 9.88 7.97
N ILE A 32 3.35 10.57 6.98
CA ILE A 32 2.30 10.05 6.12
C ILE A 32 2.68 10.31 4.66
N LEU A 33 2.82 9.25 3.87
CA LEU A 33 2.82 9.39 2.42
C LEU A 33 1.39 9.21 1.95
N ALA A 34 0.85 10.20 1.24
CA ALA A 34 -0.44 10.11 0.57
C ALA A 34 -0.20 10.13 -0.94
N SER A 35 -0.85 9.23 -1.67
CA SER A 35 -0.90 9.24 -3.14
C SER A 35 -2.34 9.03 -3.58
N HIS A 36 -2.94 10.06 -4.15
CA HIS A 36 -4.35 10.12 -4.51
C HIS A 36 -4.51 10.32 -6.02
N LEU A 37 -5.30 9.46 -6.64
CA LEU A 37 -5.72 9.55 -8.02
C LEU A 37 -7.21 9.89 -8.02
N TYR A 38 -7.51 11.15 -8.33
CA TYR A 38 -8.85 11.64 -8.62
C TYR A 38 -9.06 11.60 -10.13
N ALA A 39 -10.30 11.43 -10.60
CA ALA A 39 -10.66 11.23 -12.00
C ALA A 39 -9.68 11.78 -13.07
N LYS A 40 -9.32 13.08 -13.01
CA LYS A 40 -8.38 13.74 -13.94
C LYS A 40 -7.11 14.32 -13.28
N SER A 41 -6.89 14.05 -12.00
CA SER A 41 -5.86 14.72 -11.19
C SER A 41 -5.13 13.70 -10.33
N SER A 42 -3.82 13.85 -10.20
CA SER A 42 -3.02 13.06 -9.27
C SER A 42 -2.27 13.98 -8.32
N TYR A 43 -2.25 13.61 -7.06
CA TYR A 43 -1.50 14.29 -6.02
C TYR A 43 -0.76 13.26 -5.19
N ALA A 44 0.51 13.51 -4.89
CA ALA A 44 1.24 12.73 -3.91
C ALA A 44 2.15 13.62 -3.09
N ALA A 45 2.23 13.36 -1.80
CA ALA A 45 3.13 14.06 -0.89
C ALA A 45 3.48 13.18 0.31
N VAL A 46 4.63 13.47 0.92
CA VAL A 46 4.88 13.10 2.31
C VAL A 46 4.52 14.29 3.18
N VAL A 47 3.73 14.04 4.20
CA VAL A 47 3.22 15.01 5.15
C VAL A 47 3.68 14.62 6.54
N THR A 48 4.22 15.59 7.26
CA THR A 48 4.48 15.54 8.70
C THR A 48 3.64 16.61 9.39
N ARG A 49 3.76 16.76 10.71
CA ARG A 49 3.04 17.82 11.44
C ARG A 49 3.38 19.23 10.95
N GLU A 50 4.59 19.44 10.42
CA GLU A 50 5.13 20.79 10.15
C GLU A 50 5.44 21.01 8.67
N ARG A 51 5.47 19.95 7.85
CA ARG A 51 5.96 20.02 6.48
C ARG A 51 5.13 19.18 5.53
N GLU A 52 4.96 19.70 4.33
CA GLU A 52 4.50 18.97 3.16
C GLU A 52 5.62 18.92 2.10
N CYS A 53 5.95 17.71 1.68
CA CYS A 53 6.91 17.42 0.62
C CYS A 53 6.16 16.80 -0.56
N VAL A 54 5.83 17.62 -1.56
CA VAL A 54 5.15 17.16 -2.77
C VAL A 54 6.06 16.24 -3.58
N ILE A 55 5.50 15.13 -4.05
CA ILE A 55 6.22 14.08 -4.78
C ILE A 55 5.62 13.94 -6.18
N THR A 56 6.50 13.94 -7.18
CA THR A 56 6.15 13.59 -8.56
C THR A 56 6.77 12.23 -8.87
N SER A 57 5.95 11.17 -8.91
CA SER A 57 6.41 9.80 -9.16
C SER A 57 5.38 9.02 -9.98
N GLU A 58 5.69 8.79 -11.26
CA GLU A 58 4.83 7.98 -12.14
C GLU A 58 4.78 6.51 -11.70
N GLU A 59 5.85 5.99 -11.10
CA GLU A 59 5.85 4.64 -10.53
C GLU A 59 4.91 4.54 -9.32
N LEU A 60 4.88 5.55 -8.45
CA LEU A 60 3.97 5.60 -7.30
C LEU A 60 2.51 5.67 -7.75
N LYS A 61 2.22 6.52 -8.73
CA LYS A 61 0.90 6.61 -9.37
C LYS A 61 0.47 5.28 -9.97
N LYS A 62 1.36 4.61 -10.71
CA LYS A 62 1.08 3.29 -11.28
C LYS A 62 0.88 2.22 -10.20
N ALA A 63 1.69 2.22 -9.15
CA ALA A 63 1.52 1.33 -8.00
C ALA A 63 0.17 1.57 -7.31
N THR A 64 -0.21 2.83 -7.08
CA THR A 64 -1.49 3.24 -6.48
C THR A 64 -2.67 2.69 -7.28
N TRP A 65 -2.62 2.81 -8.62
CA TRP A 65 -3.64 2.25 -9.49
C TRP A 65 -3.70 0.72 -9.46
N LEU A 66 -2.55 0.05 -9.51
CA LEU A 66 -2.50 -1.42 -9.47
C LEU A 66 -2.96 -1.99 -8.14
N LEU A 67 -2.57 -1.36 -7.03
CA LEU A 67 -2.96 -1.72 -5.68
C LEU A 67 -4.46 -1.55 -5.45
N SER A 68 -5.05 -0.42 -5.86
CA SER A 68 -6.50 -0.24 -5.78
C SER A 68 -7.25 -1.29 -6.63
N ARG A 69 -6.81 -1.57 -7.85
CA ARG A 69 -7.41 -2.64 -8.68
C ARG A 69 -7.25 -4.04 -8.08
N LEU A 70 -6.16 -4.30 -7.36
CA LEU A 70 -6.00 -5.53 -6.62
C LEU A 70 -7.08 -5.60 -5.53
N MET A 71 -7.27 -4.52 -4.78
CA MET A 71 -8.29 -4.46 -3.74
C MET A 71 -9.73 -4.53 -4.26
N ASP A 72 -10.04 -3.97 -5.43
CA ASP A 72 -11.34 -4.19 -6.11
C ASP A 72 -11.62 -5.70 -6.26
N ARG A 73 -10.62 -6.47 -6.70
CA ARG A 73 -10.74 -7.91 -6.92
C ARG A 73 -10.82 -8.69 -5.61
N VAL A 74 -9.99 -8.33 -4.63
CA VAL A 74 -10.01 -8.97 -3.30
C VAL A 74 -11.34 -8.71 -2.61
N GLY A 75 -11.76 -7.45 -2.57
CA GLY A 75 -13.03 -7.02 -1.98
C GLY A 75 -14.22 -7.74 -2.60
N SER A 76 -14.28 -7.81 -3.94
CA SER A 76 -15.32 -8.56 -4.64
C SER A 76 -15.30 -10.06 -4.28
N ALA A 77 -14.11 -10.69 -4.26
CA ALA A 77 -13.98 -12.12 -3.97
C ALA A 77 -14.43 -12.48 -2.55
N VAL A 78 -14.17 -11.61 -1.56
CA VAL A 78 -14.54 -11.83 -0.15
C VAL A 78 -15.84 -11.12 0.26
N LYS A 79 -16.56 -10.55 -0.71
CA LYS A 79 -17.79 -9.77 -0.49
C LYS A 79 -17.62 -8.65 0.54
N SER A 80 -16.44 -8.02 0.56
CA SER A 80 -16.16 -6.86 1.42
C SER A 80 -17.03 -5.68 1.03
N ARG A 81 -17.44 -4.89 2.02
CA ARG A 81 -18.12 -3.60 1.84
C ARG A 81 -17.20 -2.40 2.04
N TYR A 82 -15.91 -2.63 2.26
CA TYR A 82 -14.95 -1.56 2.50
C TYR A 82 -14.50 -0.92 1.19
N TYR A 83 -14.42 0.42 1.21
CA TYR A 83 -13.75 1.19 0.17
C TYR A 83 -12.28 1.44 0.48
N THR A 84 -11.88 1.36 1.75
CA THR A 84 -10.50 1.51 2.19
C THR A 84 -10.07 0.31 3.01
N TYR A 85 -8.95 -0.27 2.62
CA TYR A 85 -8.38 -1.46 3.23
C TYR A 85 -7.09 -1.06 3.92
N THR A 86 -7.11 -1.08 5.24
CA THR A 86 -5.97 -0.67 6.08
C THR A 86 -5.42 -1.86 6.82
N GLY A 87 -4.11 -1.93 6.97
CA GLY A 87 -3.46 -2.94 7.77
C GLY A 87 -1.94 -2.81 7.83
N PRO A 88 -1.26 -3.69 8.57
CA PRO A 88 0.18 -3.70 8.70
C PRO A 88 0.88 -3.90 7.35
N LEU A 89 1.94 -3.14 7.13
CA LEU A 89 2.87 -3.28 6.01
C LEU A 89 4.24 -3.69 6.56
N GLU A 90 4.63 -4.93 6.31
CA GLU A 90 5.92 -5.48 6.71
C GLU A 90 6.84 -5.52 5.49
N ILE A 91 8.03 -4.95 5.62
CA ILE A 91 9.05 -4.96 4.56
C ILE A 91 10.23 -5.81 5.04
N SER A 92 10.54 -6.86 4.28
CA SER A 92 11.69 -7.73 4.53
C SER A 92 12.58 -7.79 3.29
N THR A 93 13.70 -8.50 3.40
CA THR A 93 14.58 -8.83 2.26
C THR A 93 13.90 -9.75 1.25
N GLU A 94 13.03 -10.66 1.71
CA GLU A 94 12.38 -11.68 0.89
C GLU A 94 11.12 -11.17 0.17
N GLY A 95 10.55 -10.06 0.64
CA GLY A 95 9.38 -9.45 0.02
C GLY A 95 8.69 -8.42 0.91
N VAL A 96 7.56 -7.93 0.41
CA VAL A 96 6.69 -6.99 1.14
C VAL A 96 5.37 -7.68 1.43
N ILE A 97 4.95 -7.67 2.69
CA ILE A 97 3.72 -8.31 3.16
C ILE A 97 2.75 -7.23 3.63
N PHE A 98 1.53 -7.28 3.13
CA PHE A 98 0.45 -6.38 3.53
C PHE A 98 -0.73 -7.21 4.07
N LYS A 99 -1.21 -6.88 5.27
CA LYS A 99 -2.28 -7.62 5.95
C LYS A 99 -3.53 -6.74 6.20
N PRO A 100 -4.28 -6.35 5.15
CA PRO A 100 -5.44 -5.49 5.31
C PRO A 100 -6.59 -6.21 6.00
N TYR A 101 -7.35 -5.47 6.82
CA TYR A 101 -8.71 -5.87 7.17
C TYR A 101 -9.59 -5.85 5.91
N VAL A 102 -10.29 -6.95 5.67
CA VAL A 102 -11.26 -7.08 4.56
C VAL A 102 -12.69 -7.19 5.06
N THR A 103 -12.89 -7.51 6.34
CA THR A 103 -14.13 -7.35 7.10
C THR A 103 -13.77 -6.88 8.52
N PRO A 104 -14.74 -6.63 9.42
CA PRO A 104 -14.43 -6.29 10.81
C PRO A 104 -13.63 -7.36 11.57
N THR A 105 -13.71 -8.62 11.13
CA THR A 105 -13.16 -9.78 11.86
C THR A 105 -12.14 -10.59 11.06
N SER A 106 -11.85 -10.21 9.81
CA SER A 106 -10.93 -10.96 8.97
C SER A 106 -9.95 -10.08 8.20
N THR A 107 -8.76 -10.64 8.00
CA THR A 107 -7.66 -10.04 7.25
C THR A 107 -7.36 -10.85 6.00
N ALA A 108 -6.99 -10.17 4.93
CA ALA A 108 -6.24 -10.81 3.84
C ALA A 108 -4.74 -10.75 4.13
N GLU A 109 -3.98 -11.63 3.51
CA GLU A 109 -2.52 -11.56 3.43
C GLU A 109 -2.13 -11.42 1.97
N ILE A 110 -1.35 -10.37 1.68
CA ILE A 110 -0.89 -10.05 0.33
C ILE A 110 0.64 -9.98 0.36
N ILE A 111 1.28 -10.88 -0.37
CA ILE A 111 2.75 -10.96 -0.45
C ILE A 111 3.19 -10.52 -1.84
N PHE A 112 3.99 -9.46 -1.89
CA PHE A 112 4.60 -8.92 -3.11
C PHE A 112 6.03 -9.45 -3.25
N THR A 113 6.29 -10.17 -4.34
CA THR A 113 7.63 -10.66 -4.70
C THR A 113 7.85 -10.50 -6.20
N GLY A 114 8.87 -9.75 -6.61
CA GLY A 114 9.07 -9.35 -8.00
C GLY A 114 7.80 -8.73 -8.60
N LYS A 115 7.42 -9.16 -9.81
CA LYS A 115 6.22 -8.69 -10.53
C LYS A 115 4.95 -9.47 -10.19
N PHE A 116 4.82 -9.96 -8.96
CA PHE A 116 3.65 -10.73 -8.53
C PHE A 116 3.12 -10.30 -7.17
N ALA A 117 1.80 -10.36 -7.04
CA ALA A 117 1.08 -10.28 -5.77
C ALA A 117 0.38 -11.63 -5.52
N ARG A 118 0.75 -12.33 -4.45
CA ARG A 118 0.04 -13.51 -3.95
C ARG A 118 -0.95 -13.06 -2.87
N VAL A 119 -2.21 -13.43 -3.02
CA VAL A 119 -3.29 -13.06 -2.09
C VAL A 119 -3.86 -14.32 -1.45
N LYS A 120 -4.07 -14.26 -0.14
CA LYS A 120 -4.81 -15.24 0.65
C LYS A 120 -5.83 -14.53 1.55
N ALA A 121 -7.10 -14.92 1.52
CA ALA A 121 -8.14 -14.38 2.40
C ALA A 121 -9.19 -15.45 2.67
N GLY A 122 -9.18 -16.04 3.87
CA GLY A 122 -9.93 -17.28 4.14
C GLY A 122 -9.53 -18.38 3.14
N ASP A 123 -10.52 -18.94 2.44
CA ASP A 123 -10.31 -19.97 1.41
C ASP A 123 -9.88 -19.39 0.05
N PHE A 124 -10.05 -18.08 -0.16
CA PHE A 124 -9.66 -17.44 -1.39
C PHE A 124 -8.13 -17.35 -1.49
N LYS A 125 -7.56 -17.95 -2.55
CA LYS A 125 -6.13 -17.90 -2.85
C LYS A 125 -5.94 -17.59 -4.34
N LYS A 126 -5.17 -16.56 -4.65
CA LYS A 126 -4.89 -16.19 -6.04
C LYS A 126 -3.55 -15.49 -6.19
N LYS A 127 -2.89 -15.71 -7.33
CA LYS A 127 -1.67 -15.02 -7.73
C LYS A 127 -1.98 -14.08 -8.90
N TYR A 128 -1.54 -12.84 -8.80
CA TYR A 128 -1.70 -11.82 -9.83
C TYR A 128 -0.33 -11.39 -10.34
N ARG A 129 -0.19 -11.24 -11.66
CA ARG A 129 0.98 -10.61 -12.28
C ARG A 129 0.75 -9.10 -12.34
N THR A 130 1.78 -8.33 -12.03
CA THR A 130 1.80 -6.87 -12.08
C THR A 130 2.77 -6.42 -13.17
N SER A 131 2.56 -5.23 -13.73
CA SER A 131 3.49 -4.69 -14.75
C SER A 131 4.79 -4.14 -14.16
N ILE A 132 4.79 -3.86 -12.86
CA ILE A 132 5.93 -3.31 -12.10
C ILE A 132 6.12 -4.10 -10.80
N GLU A 133 7.27 -3.92 -10.17
CA GLU A 133 7.61 -4.55 -8.89
C GLU A 133 7.06 -3.71 -7.74
N ILE A 134 5.80 -3.98 -7.36
CA ILE A 134 5.07 -3.19 -6.35
C ILE A 134 5.83 -3.19 -5.02
N GLY A 135 6.42 -4.33 -4.62
CA GLY A 135 7.21 -4.42 -3.38
C GLY A 135 8.38 -3.43 -3.36
N GLU A 136 9.12 -3.30 -4.46
CA GLU A 136 10.23 -2.35 -4.57
C GLU A 136 9.76 -0.89 -4.57
N VAL A 137 8.61 -0.60 -5.20
CA VAL A 137 8.02 0.74 -5.13
C VAL A 137 7.64 1.07 -3.69
N LEU A 138 6.95 0.17 -2.98
CA LEU A 138 6.58 0.38 -1.58
C LEU A 138 7.81 0.56 -0.69
N ARG A 139 8.85 -0.28 -0.85
CA ARG A 139 10.09 -0.16 -0.08
C ARG A 139 10.74 1.20 -0.23
N ARG A 140 10.91 1.68 -1.47
CA ARG A 140 11.49 3.01 -1.74
C ARG A 140 10.67 4.14 -1.13
N HIS A 141 9.34 4.05 -1.17
CA HIS A 141 8.48 5.10 -0.65
C HIS A 141 8.34 5.07 0.88
N VAL A 142 8.55 3.91 1.52
CA VAL A 142 8.74 3.85 2.98
C VAL A 142 10.05 4.52 3.38
N GLN A 143 11.14 4.29 2.65
CA GLN A 143 12.42 4.97 2.91
C GLN A 143 12.33 6.48 2.65
N LEU A 144 11.56 6.89 1.64
CA LEU A 144 11.36 8.31 1.31
C LEU A 144 10.65 9.08 2.43
N LEU A 145 9.87 8.40 3.28
CA LEU A 145 9.31 9.02 4.49
C LEU A 145 10.41 9.60 5.38
N GLU A 146 11.61 9.00 5.46
CA GLU A 146 12.70 9.47 6.33
C GLU A 146 13.38 10.74 5.80
N ASN A 147 13.37 10.94 4.48
CA ASN A 147 14.12 12.00 3.81
C ASN A 147 13.32 13.27 3.56
N CYS A 148 12.01 13.24 3.83
CA CYS A 148 11.09 14.36 3.64
C CYS A 148 10.83 15.14 4.92
#